data_AF-A0A935T3X9-F1
#
_entry.id   AF-A0A935T3X9-F1
#
_cell.length_a   1.000
_cell.length_b   1.000
_cell.length_c   1.000
_cell.angle_alpha   90.00
_cell.angle_beta   90.00
_cell.angle_gamma   90.00
#
_symmetry.space_group_name_H-M   'P 1'
#
loop_
_entity.id
_entity.type
_entity.pdbx_description
1 polymer ?
#
loop_
_entity_poly.entity_id
_entity_poly.type
_entity_poly.pdbx_seq_one_letter_code
_entity_poly.pdbx_strand_id
1 'polypeptide(L)'
;MPILWYSIEKRTFAYPVPFRTPLSALDEGARSRIAELCAAEYHDLHDGSSHGWPIVVELHEQNGGPVVSRHRVERRSAPVFSAITVSAA
;
A
#
# COMPACT_ATOMS: atom_id res chain seq x y z
N MET A 1 -14.00 5.02 -12.26
CA MET A 1 -12.59 4.56 -12.24
C MET A 1 -12.59 3.08 -11.95
N PRO A 2 -11.76 2.27 -12.62
CA PRO A 2 -11.56 0.87 -12.25
C PRO A 2 -10.98 0.74 -10.84
N ILE A 3 -11.22 -0.40 -10.21
CA ILE A 3 -10.80 -0.72 -8.85
C ILE A 3 -9.95 -1.98 -8.93
N LEU A 4 -8.80 -1.97 -8.26
CA LEU A 4 -8.05 -3.18 -7.93
C LEU A 4 -8.22 -3.51 -6.46
N TRP A 5 -7.79 -4.69 -6.07
CA TRP A 5 -7.83 -5.13 -4.69
C TRP A 5 -6.43 -5.47 -4.22
N TYR A 6 -6.10 -5.10 -2.98
CA TYR A 6 -4.85 -5.54 -2.35
C TYR A 6 -5.15 -6.18 -1.01
N SER A 7 -4.27 -7.09 -0.58
CA SER A 7 -4.36 -7.66 0.75
C SER A 7 -3.05 -7.57 1.52
N ILE A 8 -3.19 -7.32 2.82
CA ILE A 8 -2.14 -7.26 3.83
C ILE A 8 -2.68 -8.02 5.05
N GLU A 9 -1.91 -8.96 5.57
CA GLU A 9 -2.29 -9.78 6.75
C GLU A 9 -3.68 -10.42 6.65
N LYS A 10 -4.03 -10.93 5.46
CA LYS A 10 -5.33 -11.56 5.15
C LYS A 10 -6.54 -10.61 5.16
N ARG A 11 -6.32 -9.29 5.28
CA ARG A 11 -7.37 -8.28 5.08
C ARG A 11 -7.27 -7.74 3.67
N THR A 12 -8.42 -7.60 3.00
CA THR A 12 -8.50 -7.16 1.61
C THR A 12 -9.15 -5.79 1.52
N PHE A 13 -8.56 -4.91 0.72
CA PHE A 13 -8.94 -3.51 0.57
C PHE A 13 -9.09 -3.16 -0.91
N ALA A 14 -10.00 -2.23 -1.21
CA ALA A 14 -10.22 -1.72 -2.55
C ALA A 14 -9.32 -0.50 -2.79
N TYR A 15 -8.65 -0.45 -3.94
CA TYR A 15 -7.82 0.69 -4.35
C TYR A 15 -8.27 1.22 -5.71
N PRO A 16 -8.77 2.47 -5.79
CA PRO A 16 -9.18 3.08 -7.05
C PRO A 16 -7.95 3.46 -7.88
N VAL A 17 -7.92 3.03 -9.15
CA VAL A 17 -6.78 3.31 -10.04
C VAL A 17 -7.16 4.16 -11.25
N PRO A 18 -6.25 5.03 -11.73
CA PRO A 18 -6.51 5.90 -12.88
C PRO A 18 -6.30 5.20 -14.23
N PHE A 19 -5.88 3.93 -14.25
CA PHE A 19 -5.58 3.17 -15.47
C PHE A 19 -6.57 2.02 -15.66
N ARG A 20 -6.83 1.64 -16.91
CA ARG A 20 -7.74 0.53 -17.26
C ARG A 20 -7.01 -0.78 -17.57
N THR A 21 -5.68 -0.76 -17.66
CA THR A 21 -4.87 -1.93 -17.95
C THR A 21 -4.96 -2.94 -16.79
N PRO A 22 -5.27 -4.22 -17.06
CA PRO A 22 -5.29 -5.26 -16.03
C PRO A 22 -3.91 -5.42 -15.36
N LEU A 23 -3.87 -5.78 -14.08
CA LEU A 23 -2.62 -5.95 -13.33
C LEU A 23 -1.69 -7.00 -13.98
N SER A 24 -2.28 -8.05 -14.53
CA SER A 24 -1.60 -9.12 -15.25
C SER A 24 -0.87 -8.64 -16.52
N ALA A 25 -1.32 -7.54 -17.12
CA ALA A 25 -0.74 -6.96 -18.33
C ALA A 25 0.25 -5.81 -18.05
N LEU A 26 0.38 -5.37 -16.80
CA LEU A 26 1.40 -4.39 -16.41
C LEU A 26 2.79 -5.03 -16.40
N ASP A 27 3.83 -4.22 -16.47
CA ASP A 27 5.18 -4.68 -16.15
C ASP A 27 5.39 -4.78 -14.63
N GLU A 28 6.50 -5.42 -14.24
CA GLU A 28 6.80 -5.63 -12.82
C GLU A 28 7.04 -4.31 -12.07
N GLY A 29 7.68 -3.33 -12.70
CA GLY A 29 7.95 -2.03 -12.07
C GLY A 29 6.67 -1.26 -11.75
N ALA A 30 5.70 -1.29 -12.66
CA ALA A 30 4.38 -0.71 -12.46
C ALA A 30 3.63 -1.42 -11.31
N ARG A 31 3.69 -2.75 -11.24
CA ARG A 31 3.10 -3.51 -10.12
C ARG A 31 3.77 -3.21 -8.78
N SER A 32 5.10 -3.14 -8.74
CA SER A 32 5.83 -2.76 -7.53
C SER A 32 5.45 -1.35 -7.08
N ARG A 33 5.32 -0.40 -8.01
CA ARG A 33 4.89 0.96 -7.68
C ARG A 33 3.46 1.00 -7.13
N ILE A 34 2.55 0.19 -7.66
CA ILE A 34 1.20 0.05 -7.11
C ILE A 34 1.24 -0.52 -5.69
N ALA A 35 2.05 -1.55 -5.44
CA ALA A 35 2.20 -2.12 -4.10
C ALA A 35 2.73 -1.10 -3.08
N GLU A 36 3.67 -0.23 -3.48
CA GLU A 36 4.13 0.89 -2.64
C GLU A 36 2.98 1.86 -2.28
N LEU A 37 2.12 2.20 -3.24
CA LEU A 37 0.98 3.09 -3.02
C LEU A 37 -0.06 2.44 -2.10
N CYS A 38 -0.38 1.16 -2.29
CA CYS A 38 -1.27 0.41 -1.41
C CYS A 38 -0.71 0.31 0.03
N ALA A 39 0.60 0.11 0.17
CA ALA A 39 1.26 0.10 1.47
C ALA A 39 1.19 1.47 2.18
N ALA A 40 1.31 2.57 1.43
CA ALA A 40 1.16 3.93 1.96
C ALA A 40 -0.28 4.23 2.38
N GLU A 41 -1.27 3.87 1.55
CA GLU A 41 -2.68 4.03 1.91
C GLU A 41 -3.03 3.21 3.16
N TYR A 42 -2.56 1.97 3.25
CA TYR A 42 -2.74 1.12 4.42
C TYR A 42 -2.10 1.73 5.68
N HIS A 43 -0.91 2.31 5.55
CA HIS A 43 -0.27 3.07 6.63
C HIS A 43 -1.15 4.20 7.14
N ASP A 44 -1.74 4.97 6.23
CA ASP A 44 -2.48 6.18 6.56
C ASP A 44 -3.91 5.91 7.06
N LEU A 45 -4.55 4.83 6.58
CA LEU A 45 -5.98 4.57 6.83
C LEU A 45 -6.26 3.41 7.79
N HIS A 46 -5.32 2.50 8.03
CA HIS A 46 -5.61 1.18 8.62
C HIS A 46 -4.63 0.75 9.72
N ASP A 47 -4.15 1.70 10.52
CA ASP A 47 -3.17 1.48 11.60
C ASP A 47 -1.84 0.89 11.10
N GLY A 48 -1.45 1.09 9.84
CA GLY A 48 -0.16 0.55 9.35
C GLY A 48 1.07 1.16 10.04
N SER A 49 0.89 2.23 10.83
CA SER A 49 1.89 2.72 11.79
C SER A 49 2.21 1.73 12.91
N SER A 50 1.23 0.92 13.34
CA SER A 50 1.34 -0.08 14.41
C SER A 50 1.89 -1.42 13.92
N HIS A 51 2.01 -1.62 12.61
CA HIS A 51 2.45 -2.87 12.01
C HIS A 51 3.98 -2.95 11.91
N GLY A 52 4.51 -4.17 12.09
CA GLY A 52 5.92 -4.46 11.88
C GLY A 52 6.26 -4.41 10.38
N TRP A 53 7.07 -3.45 9.97
CA TRP A 53 7.59 -3.39 8.62
C TRP A 53 8.80 -4.35 8.49
N PRO A 54 8.98 -5.04 7.35
CA PRO A 54 8.23 -4.88 6.10
C PRO A 54 6.87 -5.59 6.10
N ILE A 55 5.95 -5.03 5.31
CA ILE A 55 4.65 -5.64 5.05
C ILE A 55 4.67 -6.35 3.69
N VAL A 56 3.82 -7.37 3.58
CA VAL A 56 3.60 -8.08 2.32
C VAL A 56 2.29 -7.58 1.74
N VAL A 57 2.35 -7.06 0.52
CA VAL A 57 1.20 -6.63 -0.27
C VAL A 57 0.96 -7.64 -1.38
N GLU A 58 -0.23 -8.23 -1.39
CA GLU A 58 -0.69 -9.09 -2.48
C GLU A 58 -1.70 -8.32 -3.33
N LEU A 59 -1.49 -8.26 -4.64
CA LEU A 59 -2.36 -7.54 -5.57
C LEU A 59 -3.30 -8.52 -6.29
N HIS A 60 -4.55 -8.13 -6.42
CA HIS A 60 -5.63 -8.92 -7.02
C HIS A 60 -6.44 -8.05 -7.99
N GLU A 61 -6.90 -8.63 -9.10
CA GLU A 61 -7.81 -7.94 -10.03
C GLU A 61 -9.25 -7.88 -9.50
N GLN A 62 -9.63 -8.81 -8.63
CA GLN A 62 -10.98 -8.95 -8.09
C GLN A 62 -10.94 -9.20 -6.58
N ASN A 63 -12.01 -8.83 -5.88
CA ASN A 63 -12.12 -9.05 -4.44
C ASN A 63 -12.06 -10.55 -4.12
N GLY A 64 -11.07 -10.97 -3.33
CA GLY A 64 -10.86 -12.39 -3.02
C GLY A 64 -10.42 -13.24 -4.22
N GLY A 65 -10.05 -12.61 -5.34
CA GLY A 65 -9.53 -13.28 -6.52
C GLY A 65 -8.11 -13.81 -6.33
N PRO A 66 -7.55 -14.50 -7.34
CA PRO A 66 -6.18 -14.99 -7.29
C PRO A 66 -5.17 -13.83 -7.14
N VAL A 67 -4.07 -14.11 -6.46
CA VAL A 67 -2.95 -13.16 -6.34
C VAL A 67 -2.27 -13.05 -7.70
N VAL A 68 -2.25 -11.84 -8.27
CA VAL A 68 -1.57 -11.52 -9.53
C VAL A 68 -0.08 -11.26 -9.29
N SER A 69 0.25 -10.59 -8.18
CA SER A 69 1.63 -10.35 -7.78
C SER A 69 1.74 -10.13 -6.28
N ARG A 70 2.93 -10.38 -5.72
CA ARG A 70 3.20 -10.29 -4.29
C ARG A 70 4.49 -9.51 -4.06
N HIS A 71 4.42 -8.47 -3.25
CA HIS A 71 5.52 -7.53 -3.03
C HIS A 71 5.82 -7.40 -1.54
N ARG A 72 7.10 -7.49 -1.17
CA ARG A 72 7.58 -7.16 0.18
C ARG A 72 7.94 -5.68 0.18
N VAL A 73 7.16 -4.85 0.87
CA VAL A 73 7.34 -3.40 0.90
C VAL A 73 7.99 -3.01 2.23
N GLU A 74 9.15 -2.36 2.14
CA GLU A 74 9.88 -1.83 3.29
C GLU A 74 9.51 -0.37 3.56
N ARG A 75 9.50 0.03 4.84
CA ARG A 75 9.33 1.42 5.23
C ARG A 75 10.67 2.14 5.13
N ARG A 76 10.89 2.91 4.08
CA ARG A 76 12.14 3.66 3.89
C ARG A 76 12.32 4.86 4.84
N SER A 77 11.26 5.33 5.51
CA SER A 77 11.35 6.37 6.54
C SER A 77 10.20 6.29 7.55
N ALA A 78 10.50 5.83 8.77
CA ALA A 78 9.71 6.17 9.96
C ALA A 78 9.90 7.67 10.27
N PRO A 79 8.95 8.34 10.94
CA PRO A 79 8.67 9.73 10.63
C PRO A 79 9.81 10.65 11.10
N VAL A 80 10.10 11.66 10.28
CA VAL A 80 11.01 12.75 10.65
C VAL A 80 10.18 13.83 11.33
N PHE A 81 10.46 14.07 12.61
CA PHE A 81 9.77 15.09 13.41
C PHE A 81 10.76 16.18 13.83
N SER A 82 10.30 17.42 13.81
CA SER A 82 11.03 18.57 14.34
C SER A 82 10.11 19.40 15.22
N ALA A 83 10.52 19.68 16.45
CA ALA A 83 9.81 20.52 17.40
C ALA A 83 10.45 21.92 17.45
N ILE A 84 9.62 22.95 17.66
CA ILE A 84 10.07 24.31 17.97
C ILE A 84 9.63 24.70 19.39
N THR A 85 10.45 25.51 20.07
CA THR A 85 10.18 25.97 21.44
C THR A 85 9.05 26.99 21.48
N VAL A 86 8.09 26.79 22.39
CA VAL A 86 7.08 27.81 22.73
C VAL A 86 7.31 28.20 24.19
N SER A 87 7.49 29.48 24.47
CA SER A 87 7.65 29.99 25.84
C SER A 87 6.34 29.81 26.61
N ALA A 88 6.42 29.20 27.80
CA ALA A 88 5.30 29.11 28.72
C ALA A 88 4.90 30.52 29.20
N ALA A 89 3.63 30.87 29.04
CA ALA A 89 3.03 32.06 29.65
C ALA A 89 2.53 31.73 31.05
#